data_AF-A0A1M7HZC3-F1
#
_entry.id   AF-A0A1M7HZC3-F1
#
_cell.length_a   1.000
_cell.length_b   1.000
_cell.length_c   1.000
_cell.angle_alpha   90.00
_cell.angle_beta   90.00
_cell.angle_gamma   90.00
#
_symmetry.space_group_name_H-M   'P 1'
#
loop_
_entity.id
_entity.type
_entity.pdbx_description
1 polymer ?
#
loop_
_entity_poly.entity_id
_entity_poly.type
_entity_poly.pdbx_seq_one_letter_code
_entity_poly.pdbx_strand_id
1 'polypeptide(L)'
;MLDEALTALAASGGAAVTAAAGTDAWTGLRAGLARWFGRGSEQREAAVLHRLDQTGAELAEVEPAQAEPLRSAYRAIWQTRIQDLLEDLDDDAERARAASALRELLARLPAAHAQVAADHGAVAVGGDLTVRSDGGSVAAAVIRGDVHLGRPEPAVPAEGPDLPSPPDAPQG
;
A
#
# COMPACT_ATOMS: atom_id res chain seq x y z
N MET A 1 -3.06 -18.79 -17.56
CA MET A 1 -3.83 -17.54 -17.71
C MET A 1 -4.53 -17.27 -16.40
N LEU A 2 -3.83 -16.56 -15.51
CA LEU A 2 -4.43 -16.01 -14.29
C LEU A 2 -5.55 -15.01 -14.63
N ASP A 3 -6.58 -15.00 -13.79
CA ASP A 3 -7.58 -13.94 -13.78
C ASP A 3 -6.95 -12.59 -13.36
N GLU A 4 -7.54 -11.47 -13.80
CA GLU A 4 -7.07 -10.12 -13.51
C GLU A 4 -6.97 -9.87 -11.99
N ALA A 5 -7.90 -10.39 -11.20
CA ALA A 5 -7.90 -10.25 -9.75
C ALA A 5 -6.71 -10.97 -9.09
N LEU A 6 -6.26 -12.09 -9.66
CA LEU A 6 -5.09 -12.82 -9.16
C LEU A 6 -3.78 -12.14 -9.60
N THR A 7 -3.77 -11.53 -10.79
CA THR A 7 -2.64 -10.72 -11.27
C THR A 7 -2.44 -9.48 -10.39
N ALA A 8 -3.52 -8.76 -10.04
CA ALA A 8 -3.47 -7.63 -9.13
C ALA A 8 -3.02 -8.03 -7.71
N LEU A 9 -3.44 -9.20 -7.23
CA LEU A 9 -2.98 -9.75 -5.96
C LEU A 9 -1.48 -10.06 -5.98
N ALA A 10 -0.98 -10.63 -7.07
CA ALA A 10 0.45 -10.90 -7.22
C ALA A 10 1.28 -9.60 -7.26
N ALA A 11 0.80 -8.57 -7.97
CA ALA A 11 1.41 -7.25 -7.97
C ALA A 11 1.46 -6.64 -6.56
N SER A 12 0.37 -6.79 -5.80
CA SER A 12 0.31 -6.35 -4.39
C SER A 12 1.32 -7.09 -3.52
N GLY A 13 1.52 -8.40 -3.76
CA GLY A 13 2.54 -9.20 -3.07
C GLY A 13 3.97 -8.73 -3.37
N GLY A 14 4.29 -8.46 -4.63
CA GLY A 14 5.60 -7.89 -5.01
C GLY A 14 5.86 -6.51 -4.39
N ALA A 15 4.83 -5.65 -4.36
CA ALA A 15 4.94 -4.34 -3.72
C ALA A 15 5.16 -4.46 -2.21
N ALA A 16 4.44 -5.37 -1.55
CA ALA A 16 4.58 -5.62 -0.12
C ALA A 16 5.99 -6.10 0.27
N VAL A 17 6.62 -6.96 -0.54
CA VAL A 17 8.01 -7.41 -0.29
C VAL A 17 8.97 -6.22 -0.25
N THR A 18 8.88 -5.34 -1.24
CA THR A 18 9.80 -4.19 -1.35
C THR A 18 9.50 -3.05 -0.40
N ALA A 19 8.23 -2.89 0.02
CA ALA A 19 7.82 -1.93 1.03
C ALA A 19 8.19 -2.38 2.45
N ALA A 20 8.08 -3.68 2.74
CA ALA A 20 8.43 -4.21 4.06
C ALA A 20 9.94 -4.45 4.22
N ALA A 21 10.69 -4.62 3.12
CA ALA A 21 12.14 -4.80 3.17
C ALA A 21 12.82 -3.64 3.92
N GLY A 22 13.66 -3.99 4.90
CA GLY A 22 14.35 -3.00 5.75
C GLY A 22 13.48 -2.39 6.86
N THR A 23 12.23 -2.83 7.04
CA THR A 23 11.36 -2.38 8.15
C THR A 23 11.12 -3.50 9.16
N ASP A 24 10.56 -3.15 10.32
CA ASP A 24 10.18 -4.13 11.36
C ASP A 24 9.13 -5.15 10.85
N ALA A 25 8.32 -4.75 9.86
CA ALA A 25 7.31 -5.62 9.25
C ALA A 25 7.94 -6.73 8.39
N TRP A 26 9.21 -6.60 7.99
CA TRP A 26 9.93 -7.56 7.14
C TRP A 26 9.90 -8.98 7.72
N THR A 27 10.18 -9.11 9.02
CA THR A 27 10.32 -10.42 9.67
C THR A 27 9.01 -11.21 9.66
N GLY A 28 7.88 -10.53 9.85
CA GLY A 28 6.56 -11.15 9.78
C GLY A 28 6.17 -11.53 8.35
N LEU A 29 6.43 -10.65 7.39
CA LEU A 29 6.11 -10.89 5.98
C LEU A 29 6.93 -12.03 5.40
N ARG A 30 8.26 -12.02 5.60
CA ARG A 30 9.18 -13.00 5.02
C ARG A 30 8.84 -14.43 5.45
N ALA A 31 8.55 -14.63 6.75
CA ALA A 31 8.17 -15.93 7.28
C ALA A 31 6.79 -16.37 6.78
N GLY A 32 5.84 -15.42 6.65
CA GLY A 32 4.52 -15.70 6.10
C GLY A 32 4.56 -16.11 4.63
N LEU A 33 5.31 -15.38 3.80
CA LEU A 33 5.49 -15.70 2.39
C LEU A 33 6.24 -17.00 2.20
N ALA A 34 7.30 -17.26 2.96
CA ALA A 34 8.06 -18.51 2.87
C ALA A 34 7.17 -19.73 3.14
N ARG A 35 6.33 -19.69 4.19
CA ARG A 35 5.34 -20.74 4.47
C ARG A 35 4.29 -20.88 3.36
N TRP A 36 3.82 -19.75 2.84
CA TRP A 36 2.83 -19.71 1.77
C TRP A 36 3.34 -20.37 0.49
N PHE A 37 4.57 -20.04 0.06
CA PHE A 37 5.24 -20.68 -1.07
C PHE A 37 5.62 -22.14 -0.77
N GLY A 38 6.00 -22.42 0.48
CA GLY A 38 6.43 -23.74 0.92
C GLY A 38 5.32 -24.79 0.86
N ARG A 39 4.06 -24.38 1.07
CA ARG A 39 2.88 -25.27 1.04
C ARG A 39 3.05 -26.53 1.90
N GLY A 40 3.76 -26.41 3.03
CA GLY A 40 4.08 -27.51 3.95
C GLY A 40 5.38 -28.28 3.62
N SER A 41 6.10 -27.93 2.56
CA SER A 41 7.45 -28.45 2.27
C SER A 41 8.52 -27.56 2.88
N GLU A 42 9.25 -28.09 3.86
CA GLU A 42 10.35 -27.39 4.54
C GLU A 42 11.47 -26.98 3.58
N GLN A 43 11.81 -27.82 2.59
CA GLN A 43 12.84 -27.47 1.59
C GLN A 43 12.41 -26.28 0.72
N ARG A 44 11.15 -26.26 0.29
CA ARG A 44 10.63 -25.14 -0.52
C ARG A 44 10.55 -23.86 0.30
N GLU A 45 10.08 -23.97 1.55
CA GLU A 45 10.04 -22.86 2.49
C GLU A 45 11.44 -22.26 2.72
N ALA A 46 12.43 -23.09 3.03
CA ALA A 46 13.80 -22.63 3.25
C ALA A 46 14.42 -21.96 2.00
N ALA A 47 14.15 -22.50 0.81
CA ALA A 47 14.65 -21.93 -0.45
C ALA A 47 14.00 -20.57 -0.80
N VAL A 48 12.76 -20.37 -0.39
CA VAL A 48 12.06 -19.08 -0.56
C VAL A 48 12.52 -18.09 0.50
N LEU A 49 12.68 -18.53 1.74
CA LEU A 49 13.17 -17.72 2.84
C LEU A 49 14.56 -17.15 2.54
N HIS A 50 15.48 -17.99 2.06
CA HIS A 50 16.81 -17.55 1.67
C HIS A 50 16.77 -16.47 0.57
N ARG A 51 15.88 -16.61 -0.42
CA ARG A 51 15.71 -15.62 -1.49
C ARG A 51 15.11 -14.31 -0.99
N LEU A 52 14.14 -14.39 -0.08
CA LEU A 52 13.57 -13.22 0.59
C LEU A 52 14.67 -12.52 1.40
N ASP A 53 15.40 -13.25 2.24
CA ASP A 53 16.48 -12.70 3.08
C ASP A 53 17.53 -11.98 2.23
N GLN A 54 17.91 -12.55 1.06
CA GLN A 54 18.79 -11.88 0.10
C GLN A 54 18.17 -10.57 -0.45
N THR A 55 16.90 -10.61 -0.87
CA THR A 55 16.20 -9.39 -1.35
C THR A 55 16.18 -8.30 -0.27
N GLY A 56 15.91 -8.68 0.99
CA GLY A 56 15.87 -7.77 2.12
C GLY A 56 17.23 -7.15 2.42
N ALA A 57 18.31 -7.93 2.35
CA ALA A 57 19.68 -7.44 2.54
C ALA A 57 20.08 -6.45 1.44
N GLU A 58 19.88 -6.80 0.17
CA GLU A 58 20.23 -5.94 -0.96
C GLU A 58 19.44 -4.62 -0.96
N LEU A 59 18.16 -4.66 -0.56
CA LEU A 59 17.34 -3.45 -0.42
C LEU A 59 17.66 -2.62 0.83
N ALA A 60 18.32 -3.20 1.84
CA ALA A 60 18.76 -2.48 3.03
C ALA A 60 20.14 -1.81 2.83
N GLU A 61 20.99 -2.39 1.97
CA GLU A 61 22.33 -1.88 1.66
C GLU A 61 22.34 -0.78 0.60
N VAL A 62 21.29 -0.67 -0.22
CA VAL A 62 21.23 0.31 -1.29
C VAL A 62 20.95 1.72 -0.76
N GLU A 63 21.70 2.70 -1.28
CA GLU A 63 21.49 4.11 -0.95
C GLU A 63 20.07 4.57 -1.38
N PRO A 64 19.39 5.42 -0.59
CA PRO A 64 18.01 5.84 -0.88
C PRO A 64 17.80 6.41 -2.29
N ALA A 65 18.80 7.13 -2.82
CA ALA A 65 18.76 7.70 -4.17
C ALA A 65 18.83 6.66 -5.30
N GLN A 66 19.28 5.45 -5.01
CA GLN A 66 19.45 4.33 -5.94
C GLN A 66 18.48 3.18 -5.64
N ALA A 67 17.69 3.30 -4.57
CA ALA A 67 16.78 2.27 -4.09
C ALA A 67 15.59 2.04 -5.03
N GLU A 68 15.07 3.08 -5.69
CA GLU A 68 13.84 2.96 -6.49
C GLU A 68 13.95 2.02 -7.71
N PRO A 69 15.01 2.10 -8.55
CA PRO A 69 15.20 1.12 -9.63
C PRO A 69 15.31 -0.32 -9.12
N LEU A 70 16.03 -0.54 -8.01
CA LEU A 70 16.23 -1.86 -7.41
C LEU A 70 14.91 -2.39 -6.80
N ARG A 71 14.14 -1.54 -6.13
CA ARG A 71 12.79 -1.85 -5.63
C ARG A 71 11.84 -2.21 -6.75
N SER A 72 11.87 -1.48 -7.87
CA SER A 72 11.03 -1.81 -9.04
C SER A 72 11.38 -3.19 -9.62
N ALA A 73 12.68 -3.49 -9.76
CA ALA A 73 13.14 -4.80 -10.23
C ALA A 73 12.69 -5.93 -9.29
N TYR A 74 12.89 -5.78 -7.98
CA TYR A 74 12.47 -6.79 -7.01
C TYR A 74 10.96 -6.95 -6.92
N ARG A 75 10.20 -5.86 -7.06
CA ARG A 75 8.74 -5.92 -7.13
C ARG A 75 8.27 -6.79 -8.30
N ALA A 76 8.82 -6.58 -9.48
CA ALA A 76 8.49 -7.37 -10.66
C ALA A 76 8.89 -8.85 -10.49
N ILE A 77 10.08 -9.13 -9.96
CA ILE A 77 10.55 -10.50 -9.69
C ILE A 77 9.60 -11.24 -8.75
N TRP A 78 9.21 -10.60 -7.64
CA TRP A 78 8.32 -11.22 -6.66
C TRP A 78 6.88 -11.35 -7.16
N GLN A 79 6.39 -10.37 -7.93
CA GLN A 79 5.11 -10.47 -8.62
C GLN A 79 5.08 -11.70 -9.54
N THR A 80 6.06 -11.85 -10.44
CA THR A 80 6.12 -13.00 -11.36
C THR A 80 6.16 -14.32 -10.61
N ARG A 81 6.96 -14.44 -9.55
CA ARG A 81 7.02 -15.67 -8.73
C ARG A 81 5.67 -16.03 -8.09
N ILE A 82 4.91 -15.02 -7.65
CA ILE A 82 3.57 -15.26 -7.08
C ILE A 82 2.60 -15.68 -8.19
N GLN A 83 2.68 -15.06 -9.36
CA GLN A 83 1.89 -15.47 -10.53
C GLN A 83 2.19 -16.91 -10.91
N ASP A 84 3.47 -17.24 -11.14
CA ASP A 84 3.92 -18.60 -11.49
C ASP A 84 3.37 -19.64 -10.51
N LEU A 85 3.46 -19.38 -9.19
CA LEU A 85 2.92 -20.30 -8.20
C LEU A 85 1.39 -20.46 -8.33
N LEU A 86 0.65 -19.37 -8.49
CA LEU A 86 -0.81 -19.44 -8.63
C LEU A 86 -1.23 -20.11 -9.95
N GLU A 87 -0.39 -20.00 -10.97
CA GLU A 87 -0.59 -20.54 -12.31
C GLU A 87 -0.30 -22.04 -12.38
N ASP A 88 0.72 -22.50 -11.64
CA ASP A 88 1.11 -23.91 -11.46
C ASP A 88 0.09 -24.73 -10.65
N LEU A 89 -0.85 -24.07 -9.95
CA LEU A 89 -1.93 -24.75 -9.25
C LEU A 89 -3.04 -25.15 -10.25
N ASP A 90 -3.16 -26.44 -10.53
CA ASP A 90 -4.16 -26.99 -11.45
C ASP A 90 -5.59 -26.97 -10.88
N ASP A 91 -5.73 -27.05 -9.55
CA ASP A 91 -7.03 -27.07 -8.87
C ASP A 91 -7.49 -25.65 -8.52
N ASP A 92 -8.64 -25.23 -9.06
CA ASP A 92 -9.18 -23.88 -8.83
C ASP A 92 -9.51 -23.61 -7.35
N ALA A 93 -9.92 -24.62 -6.58
CA ALA A 93 -10.16 -24.45 -5.15
C ALA A 93 -8.83 -24.31 -4.38
N GLU A 94 -7.78 -25.01 -4.80
CA GLU A 94 -6.44 -24.83 -4.27
C GLU A 94 -5.88 -23.45 -4.58
N ARG A 95 -6.03 -22.99 -5.82
CA ARG A 95 -5.67 -21.63 -6.25
C ARG A 95 -6.43 -20.57 -5.48
N ALA A 96 -7.74 -20.74 -5.27
CA ALA A 96 -8.56 -19.84 -4.47
C ALA A 96 -8.10 -19.79 -3.01
N ARG A 97 -7.79 -20.94 -2.39
CA ARG A 97 -7.23 -21.00 -1.03
C ARG A 97 -5.87 -20.32 -0.94
N ALA A 98 -4.99 -20.53 -1.92
CA ALA A 98 -3.70 -19.87 -1.98
C ALA A 98 -3.86 -18.35 -2.10
N ALA A 99 -4.75 -17.88 -2.98
CA ALA A 99 -5.04 -16.46 -3.13
C ALA A 99 -5.61 -15.84 -1.84
N SER A 100 -6.55 -16.51 -1.17
CA SER A 100 -7.09 -16.04 0.12
C SER A 100 -6.03 -15.97 1.21
N ALA A 101 -5.18 -16.99 1.34
CA ALA A 101 -4.07 -16.99 2.30
C ALA A 101 -3.07 -15.85 2.03
N LEU A 102 -2.81 -15.53 0.76
CA LEU A 102 -1.98 -14.38 0.40
C LEU A 102 -2.66 -13.05 0.76
N ARG A 103 -3.96 -12.89 0.49
CA ARG A 103 -4.71 -11.69 0.90
C ARG A 103 -4.67 -11.47 2.40
N GLU A 104 -4.89 -12.52 3.20
CA GLU A 104 -4.82 -12.47 4.66
C GLU A 104 -3.42 -12.14 5.17
N LEU A 105 -2.38 -12.59 4.46
CA LEU A 105 -1.00 -12.22 4.76
C LEU A 105 -0.74 -10.73 4.50
N LEU A 106 -1.18 -10.21 3.36
CA LEU A 106 -0.98 -8.80 3.00
C LEU A 106 -1.82 -7.87 3.88
N ALA A 107 -3.02 -8.26 4.28
CA ALA A 107 -3.89 -7.49 5.17
C ALA A 107 -3.33 -7.27 6.58
N ARG A 108 -2.34 -8.08 7.00
CA ARG A 108 -1.64 -7.91 8.28
C ARG A 108 -0.53 -6.86 8.24
N LEU A 109 -0.20 -6.33 7.06
CA LEU A 109 0.79 -5.27 6.93
C LEU A 109 0.17 -3.91 7.31
N PRO A 110 0.93 -3.01 7.96
CA PRO A 110 0.43 -1.67 8.30
C PRO A 110 0.03 -0.91 7.03
N ALA A 111 -1.09 -0.17 7.08
CA ALA A 111 -1.67 0.53 5.93
C ALA A 111 -0.72 1.51 5.21
N ALA A 112 0.32 2.01 5.90
CA ALA A 112 1.39 2.80 5.30
C ALA A 112 2.12 2.08 4.14
N HIS A 113 2.11 0.74 4.14
CA HIS A 113 2.73 -0.10 3.11
C HIS A 113 1.73 -0.53 2.02
N ALA A 114 0.42 -0.37 2.26
CA ALA A 114 -0.65 -0.74 1.33
C ALA A 114 -0.91 0.33 0.25
N GLN A 115 -0.54 1.59 0.52
CA GLN A 115 -0.76 2.74 -0.37
C GLN A 115 0.06 2.66 -1.67
N VAL A 116 1.11 1.83 -1.72
CA VAL A 116 2.00 1.68 -2.89
C VAL A 116 1.39 0.79 -3.98
N ALA A 117 0.37 -0.01 -3.64
CA ALA A 117 -0.37 -0.82 -4.63
C ALA A 117 -1.42 -0.02 -5.43
N ALA A 118 -1.65 1.24 -5.05
CA ALA A 118 -2.65 2.13 -5.65
C ALA A 118 -2.19 2.90 -6.91
N ASP A 119 -0.96 2.69 -7.39
CA ASP A 119 -0.42 3.43 -8.55
C ASP A 119 -0.89 2.88 -9.92
N HIS A 120 -1.66 1.78 -9.91
CA HIS A 120 -2.30 1.24 -11.10
C HIS A 120 -3.82 1.16 -10.92
N GLY A 121 -4.47 2.32 -11.04
CA GLY A 121 -5.91 2.43 -11.30
C GLY A 121 -6.77 2.73 -10.07
N ALA A 122 -7.06 4.02 -9.89
CA ALA A 122 -8.22 4.56 -9.17
C ALA A 122 -8.52 3.97 -7.77
N VAL A 123 -7.96 4.59 -6.74
CA VAL A 123 -8.50 4.44 -5.37
C VAL A 123 -9.55 5.52 -5.13
N ALA A 124 -10.82 5.14 -5.17
CA ALA A 124 -11.90 5.93 -4.56
C ALA A 124 -12.02 5.53 -3.08
N VAL A 125 -11.39 6.30 -2.18
CA VAL A 125 -11.72 6.19 -0.74
C VAL A 125 -12.87 7.15 -0.45
N GLY A 126 -14.08 6.60 -0.40
CA GLY A 126 -15.24 7.29 0.18
C GLY A 126 -15.14 7.24 1.70
N GLY A 127 -14.35 8.14 2.28
CA GLY A 127 -14.21 8.26 3.74
C GLY A 127 -13.24 9.38 4.08
N ASP A 128 -13.70 10.29 4.94
CA ASP A 128 -12.94 11.45 5.42
C ASP A 128 -11.65 10.98 6.11
N LEU A 129 -10.52 11.16 5.42
CA LEU A 129 -9.21 10.74 5.89
C LEU A 129 -8.49 11.98 6.43
N THR A 130 -8.65 12.21 7.73
CA THR A 130 -7.87 13.22 8.44
C THR A 130 -6.44 12.72 8.63
N VAL A 131 -5.57 13.02 7.66
CA VAL A 131 -4.13 12.81 7.77
C VAL A 131 -3.56 13.89 8.69
N ARG A 132 -3.38 13.57 9.98
CA ARG A 132 -2.50 14.35 10.86
C ARG A 132 -1.08 13.82 10.72
N SER A 133 -0.24 14.60 10.06
CA SER A 133 1.20 14.36 9.98
C SER A 133 1.89 15.11 11.11
N ASP A 134 2.49 14.36 12.04
CA ASP A 134 3.49 14.88 12.98
C ASP A 134 4.81 14.20 12.61
N GLY A 135 5.70 14.94 11.94
CA GLY A 135 6.96 14.42 11.39
C GLY A 135 7.06 14.62 9.87
N GLY A 136 7.76 15.69 9.47
CA GLY A 136 7.83 16.14 8.10
C GLY A 136 8.53 15.18 7.13
N SER A 137 7.85 14.84 6.05
CA SER A 137 8.46 14.62 4.74
C SER A 137 7.39 14.83 3.66
N VAL A 138 7.55 15.88 2.85
CA VAL A 138 6.69 16.13 1.69
C VAL A 138 7.38 15.52 0.48
N ALA A 139 6.84 14.42 -0.03
CA ALA A 139 7.21 13.92 -1.35
C ALA A 139 6.48 14.77 -2.39
N ALA A 140 7.22 15.64 -3.07
CA ALA A 140 6.72 16.41 -4.20
C ALA A 140 6.54 15.47 -5.41
N ALA A 141 5.30 15.09 -5.69
CA ALA A 141 4.95 14.41 -6.94
C ALA A 141 4.61 15.47 -8.00
N VAL A 142 5.32 15.45 -9.13
CA VAL A 142 5.00 16.29 -10.30
C VAL A 142 3.81 15.66 -11.00
N ILE A 143 2.62 16.21 -10.76
CA ILE A 143 1.41 15.81 -11.48
C ILE A 143 1.47 16.45 -12.87
N ARG A 144 1.67 15.62 -13.90
CA ARG A 144 1.52 16.03 -15.30
C ARG A 144 0.08 15.77 -15.72
N GLY A 145 -0.80 16.70 -15.36
CA GLY A 145 -2.23 16.70 -15.68
C GLY A 145 -2.91 17.89 -15.00
N ASP A 146 -3.86 18.53 -15.69
CA ASP A 146 -4.57 19.72 -15.18
C ASP A 146 -5.22 19.45 -13.81
N VAL A 147 -4.80 20.22 -12.81
CA VAL A 147 -5.40 20.24 -11.48
C VAL A 147 -6.41 21.37 -11.44
N HIS A 148 -7.70 21.04 -11.46
CA HIS A 148 -8.76 21.98 -11.10
C HIS A 148 -8.85 22.08 -9.57
N LEU A 149 -8.21 23.09 -8.99
CA LEU A 149 -8.45 23.48 -7.60
C LEU A 149 -9.76 24.29 -7.51
N GLY A 150 -10.87 23.59 -7.30
CA GLY A 150 -12.07 24.24 -6.77
C GLY A 150 -11.77 24.72 -5.35
N ARG A 151 -11.61 26.03 -5.16
CA ARG A 151 -11.48 26.66 -3.85
C ARG A 151 -12.72 26.29 -3.01
N PRO A 152 -12.59 25.67 -1.83
CA PRO A 152 -13.72 25.57 -0.92
C PRO A 152 -14.04 26.98 -0.41
N GLU A 153 -15.28 27.42 -0.61
CA GLU A 153 -15.81 28.58 0.09
C GLU A 153 -15.65 28.35 1.60
N PRO A 154 -15.16 29.33 2.37
CA PRO A 154 -15.25 29.26 3.82
C PRO A 154 -16.72 29.33 4.21
N ALA A 155 -17.18 28.28 4.90
CA ALA A 155 -18.49 28.22 5.52
C ALA A 155 -18.69 29.44 6.41
N VAL A 156 -19.68 30.27 6.06
CA VAL A 156 -20.26 31.26 6.96
C VAL A 156 -20.81 30.55 8.20
N PRO A 157 -20.47 30.97 9.43
CA PRO A 157 -21.19 30.50 10.60
C PRO A 157 -22.63 31.00 10.54
N ALA A 158 -23.58 30.07 10.63
CA ALA A 158 -24.97 30.38 10.88
C ALA A 158 -25.11 30.87 12.33
N GLU A 159 -25.20 32.19 12.50
CA GLU A 159 -25.67 32.81 13.73
C GLU A 159 -27.07 33.38 13.47
N GLY A 160 -28.07 32.82 14.13
CA GLY A 160 -29.38 33.46 14.34
C GLY A 160 -29.61 33.64 15.84
N PRO A 161 -30.60 34.42 16.31
CA PRO A 161 -31.65 35.12 15.58
C PRO A 161 -31.67 36.65 15.82
N ASP A 162 -32.50 37.30 15.02
CA ASP A 162 -32.95 38.70 15.06
C ASP A 162 -33.30 39.20 16.48
N LEU A 163 -32.63 40.27 16.93
CA LEU A 163 -33.01 41.08 18.07
C LEU A 163 -33.13 42.54 17.59
N PRO A 164 -34.29 43.21 17.76
CA PRO A 164 -34.44 44.60 17.36
C PRO A 164 -33.70 45.54 18.32
N SER A 165 -32.85 46.41 17.77
CA SER A 165 -32.18 47.50 18.51
C SER A 165 -33.18 48.55 19.01
N PRO A 166 -33.09 49.04 20.27
CA PRO A 166 -33.83 50.20 20.74
C PRO A 166 -33.17 51.54 20.32
N PRO A 167 -33.90 52.68 20.38
CA PRO A 167 -33.47 53.96 19.80
C PRO A 167 -32.65 54.88 20.74
N ASP A 168 -31.83 55.70 20.08
CA ASP A 168 -31.28 57.05 20.35
C ASP A 168 -30.61 57.48 21.69
N ALA A 169 -29.34 57.95 21.51
CA ALA A 169 -28.66 59.16 22.04
C ALA A 169 -28.53 59.40 23.57
N PRO A 170 -27.74 60.40 24.06
CA PRO A 170 -26.73 61.30 23.46
C PRO A 170 -25.39 61.30 24.27
N GLN A 171 -24.56 62.34 24.10
CA GLN A 171 -23.49 62.91 24.98
C GLN A 171 -22.17 63.09 24.19
N GLY A 172 -21.58 64.28 24.04
CA GLY A 172 -21.83 65.63 24.54
C GLY A 172 -20.77 66.57 23.96
#